data_AF-A0A2E9T8T0-F1
#
_entry.id   AF-A0A2E9T8T0-F1
#
_cell.length_a   1.000
_cell.length_b   1.000
_cell.length_c   1.000
_cell.angle_alpha   90.00
_cell.angle_beta   90.00
_cell.angle_gamma   90.00
#
_symmetry.space_group_name_H-M   'P 1'
#
loop_
_entity.id
_entity.type
_entity.pdbx_description
1 polymer ?
#
loop_
_entity_poly.entity_id
_entity_poly.type
_entity_poly.pdbx_seq_one_letter_code
_entity_poly.pdbx_strand_id
1 'polypeptide(L)'
;MFGLNDIQYLYEFLFWVIIYLSLKRIWYREQVRVIYAYSVASLNFVATIFFISASLFGNFNIFNAIAFGFLHATVGIVLITTMKVNKKFNDKELPVTVKS
;
A
#
# COMPACT_ATOMS: atom_id res chain seq x y z
N MET A 1 -2.31 19.20 -27.74
CA MET A 1 -3.45 19.36 -26.82
C MET A 1 -2.84 19.21 -25.44
N PHE A 2 -2.61 20.31 -24.72
CA PHE A 2 -2.18 20.25 -23.32
C PHE A 2 -3.41 20.60 -22.49
N GLY A 3 -4.22 19.60 -22.19
CA GLY A 3 -5.38 19.74 -21.31
C GLY A 3 -4.94 19.76 -19.84
N LEU A 4 -5.81 20.24 -18.96
CA LEU A 4 -5.64 20.14 -17.49
C LEU A 4 -5.27 18.71 -17.03
N ASN A 5 -5.74 17.68 -17.75
CA ASN A 5 -5.38 16.29 -17.50
C ASN A 5 -3.88 16.01 -17.74
N ASP A 6 -3.27 16.60 -18.76
CA ASP A 6 -1.87 16.30 -19.11
C ASP A 6 -0.89 16.85 -18.05
N ILE A 7 -1.19 18.02 -17.50
CA ILE A 7 -0.39 18.59 -16.41
C ILE A 7 -0.66 17.90 -15.06
N GLN A 8 -1.89 17.41 -14.84
CA GLN A 8 -2.21 16.58 -13.69
C GLN A 8 -1.41 15.27 -13.71
N TYR A 9 -1.34 14.56 -14.85
CA TYR A 9 -0.55 13.34 -14.96
C TYR A 9 0.95 13.59 -14.75
N LEU A 10 1.48 14.71 -15.25
CA LEU A 10 2.86 15.10 -14.98
C LEU A 10 3.10 15.34 -13.48
N TYR A 11 2.19 16.03 -12.80
CA TYR A 11 2.24 16.23 -11.35
C TYR A 11 2.17 14.90 -10.59
N GLU A 12 1.23 14.03 -10.92
CA GLU A 12 1.08 12.70 -10.30
C GLU A 12 2.36 11.88 -10.51
N PHE A 13 2.91 11.87 -11.72
CA PHE A 13 4.16 11.19 -12.01
C PHE A 13 5.31 11.70 -11.15
N LEU A 14 5.52 13.02 -11.11
CA LEU A 14 6.59 13.63 -10.30
C LEU A 14 6.39 13.36 -8.81
N PHE A 15 5.15 13.46 -8.32
CA PHE A 15 4.79 13.11 -6.95
C PHE A 15 5.21 11.67 -6.62
N TRP A 16 4.82 10.70 -7.46
CA TRP A 16 5.16 9.29 -7.25
C TRP A 16 6.67 9.03 -7.32
N VAL A 17 7.39 9.70 -8.24
CA VAL A 17 8.86 9.60 -8.32
C VAL A 17 9.52 10.12 -7.05
N ILE A 18 9.11 11.29 -6.55
CA ILE A 18 9.67 11.87 -5.32
C ILE A 18 9.39 10.97 -4.12
N ILE A 19 8.16 10.47 -3.98
CA ILE A 19 7.78 9.53 -2.93
C ILE A 19 8.62 8.25 -3.02
N TYR A 20 8.76 7.66 -4.20
CA TYR A 20 9.58 6.46 -4.41
C TYR A 20 11.04 6.67 -4.01
N LEU A 21 11.67 7.76 -4.46
CA LEU A 21 13.07 8.07 -4.13
C LEU A 21 13.24 8.31 -2.62
N SER A 22 12.28 8.99 -2.00
CA SER A 22 12.26 9.25 -0.56
C SER A 22 12.17 7.94 0.21
N LEU A 23 11.17 7.09 -0.09
CA LEU A 23 11.02 5.78 0.54
C LEU A 23 12.24 4.90 0.32
N LYS A 24 12.78 4.82 -0.90
CA LYS A 24 13.99 4.04 -1.22
C LYS A 24 15.14 4.34 -0.27
N ARG A 25 15.34 5.63 0.08
CA ARG A 25 16.42 6.06 0.97
C ARG A 25 16.24 5.57 2.41
N ILE A 26 15.00 5.46 2.90
CA ILE A 26 14.70 5.14 4.31
C ILE A 26 14.13 3.72 4.53
N TRP A 27 13.87 2.97 3.46
CA TRP A 27 13.22 1.65 3.48
C TRP A 27 13.98 0.58 4.28
N TYR A 28 15.30 0.74 4.42
CA TYR A 28 16.14 -0.17 5.19
C TYR A 28 15.75 -0.23 6.67
N ARG A 29 15.11 0.83 7.19
CA ARG A 29 14.65 0.90 8.59
C ARG A 29 13.35 0.10 8.77
N GLU A 30 13.36 -0.84 9.70
CA GLU A 30 12.17 -1.66 10.00
C GLU A 30 10.96 -0.81 10.40
N GLN A 31 11.15 0.18 11.27
CA GLN A 31 10.09 1.09 11.71
C GLN A 31 9.37 1.75 10.53
N VAL A 32 10.10 2.14 9.49
CA VAL A 32 9.54 2.75 8.27
C VAL A 32 8.70 1.73 7.51
N ARG A 33 9.19 0.50 7.33
CA ARG A 33 8.43 -0.57 6.66
C ARG A 33 7.14 -0.92 7.40
N VAL A 34 7.21 -0.97 8.73
CA VAL A 34 6.06 -1.23 9.61
C VAL A 34 5.01 -0.13 9.47
N ILE A 35 5.42 1.13 9.62
CA ILE A 35 4.50 2.28 9.49
C ILE A 35 3.88 2.33 8.10
N TYR A 36 4.68 2.13 7.05
CA TYR A 36 4.20 2.08 5.67
C TYR A 36 3.12 1.01 5.50
N ALA A 37 3.40 -0.22 5.97
CA ALA A 37 2.49 -1.32 5.79
C ALA A 37 1.17 -1.14 6.55
N TYR A 38 1.21 -0.67 7.79
CA TYR A 38 -0.02 -0.34 8.52
C TYR A 38 -0.78 0.80 7.87
N SER A 39 -0.10 1.86 7.43
CA SER A 39 -0.73 3.00 6.76
C SER A 39 -1.46 2.57 5.48
N VAL A 40 -0.78 1.81 4.62
CA VAL A 40 -1.39 1.33 3.37
C VAL A 40 -2.53 0.35 3.66
N ALA A 41 -2.38 -0.58 4.62
CA ALA A 41 -3.47 -1.49 4.98
C ALA A 41 -4.70 -0.74 5.52
N SER A 42 -4.51 0.25 6.38
CA SER A 42 -5.59 1.09 6.91
C SER A 42 -6.27 1.91 5.81
N LEU A 43 -5.50 2.55 4.91
CA LEU A 43 -6.06 3.31 3.80
C LEU A 43 -6.84 2.42 2.83
N ASN A 44 -6.35 1.21 2.55
CA ASN A 44 -7.07 0.24 1.73
C ASN A 44 -8.36 -0.23 2.40
N PHE A 45 -8.35 -0.45 3.71
CA PHE A 45 -9.58 -0.78 4.46
C PHE A 45 -10.61 0.35 4.40
N VAL A 46 -10.18 1.60 4.57
CA VAL A 46 -11.04 2.78 4.42
C VAL A 46 -11.58 2.88 2.98
N ALA A 47 -10.74 2.63 1.97
CA ALA A 47 -11.16 2.62 0.58
C ALA A 47 -12.26 1.57 0.33
N THR A 48 -12.13 0.35 0.86
CA THR A 48 -13.18 -0.67 0.78
C THR A 48 -14.51 -0.17 1.37
N ILE A 49 -14.48 0.50 2.53
CA ILE A 49 -15.70 1.10 3.12
C ILE A 49 -16.29 2.14 2.17
N PHE A 50 -15.46 3.02 1.60
CA PHE A 50 -15.94 4.05 0.67
C PHE A 50 -16.54 3.47 -0.60
N PHE A 51 -15.97 2.41 -1.18
CA PHE A 51 -16.56 1.75 -2.35
C PHE A 51 -17.90 1.10 -2.03
N ILE A 52 -18.03 0.48 -0.85
CA ILE A 52 -19.31 -0.06 -0.37
C ILE A 52 -20.33 1.08 -0.20
N SER A 53 -19.97 2.15 0.49
CA SER A 53 -20.85 3.31 0.68
C SER A 53 -21.25 3.97 -0.63
N ALA A 54 -20.31 4.14 -1.57
CA ALA A 54 -20.59 4.68 -2.90
C ALA A 54 -21.57 3.81 -3.69
N SER A 55 -21.50 2.48 -3.52
CA SER A 55 -22.45 1.56 -4.16
C SER A 55 -23.83 1.55 -3.53
N LEU A 56 -23.94 1.73 -2.21
CA LEU A 56 -25.21 1.67 -1.48
C LEU A 56 -25.97 2.99 -1.52
N PHE A 57 -25.26 4.10 -1.40
CA PHE A 57 -25.84 5.45 -1.27
C PHE A 57 -25.62 6.33 -2.50
N GLY A 58 -24.72 5.93 -3.40
CA GLY A 58 -24.41 6.67 -4.63
C GLY A 58 -24.87 5.93 -5.89
N ASN A 59 -24.54 6.49 -7.05
CA ASN A 59 -24.79 5.88 -8.36
C ASN A 59 -23.57 5.07 -8.85
N PHE A 60 -22.86 4.42 -7.93
CA PHE A 60 -21.68 3.63 -8.26
C PHE A 60 -22.08 2.20 -8.58
N ASN A 61 -21.59 1.67 -9.71
CA ASN A 61 -21.94 0.33 -10.15
C ASN A 61 -21.47 -0.73 -9.15
N ILE A 62 -22.37 -1.66 -8.78
CA ILE A 62 -22.11 -2.66 -7.76
C ILE A 62 -21.00 -3.65 -8.12
N PHE A 63 -20.85 -4.01 -9.40
CA PHE A 63 -19.75 -4.88 -9.84
C PHE A 63 -18.41 -4.16 -9.74
N ASN A 64 -18.38 -2.85 -10.06
CA ASN A 64 -17.20 -2.03 -9.86
C ASN A 64 -16.87 -1.93 -8.35
N ALA A 65 -17.87 -1.71 -7.51
CA ALA A 65 -17.69 -1.66 -6.05
C ALA A 65 -17.09 -2.94 -5.48
N ILE A 66 -17.58 -4.10 -5.93
CA ILE A 66 -17.04 -5.39 -5.54
C ILE A 66 -15.60 -5.54 -6.03
N ALA A 67 -15.32 -5.21 -7.29
CA ALA A 67 -13.97 -5.33 -7.86
C ALA A 67 -12.95 -4.44 -7.13
N PHE A 68 -13.29 -3.17 -6.88
CA PHE A 68 -12.42 -2.25 -6.13
C PHE A 68 -12.30 -2.67 -4.66
N GLY A 69 -13.41 -3.04 -4.02
CA GLY A 69 -13.40 -3.53 -2.63
C GLY A 69 -12.53 -4.78 -2.46
N PHE A 70 -12.61 -5.72 -3.40
CA PHE A 70 -11.76 -6.92 -3.43
C PHE A 70 -10.29 -6.58 -3.62
N LEU A 71 -9.96 -5.70 -4.57
CA LEU A 71 -8.59 -5.25 -4.81
C LEU A 71 -7.98 -4.63 -3.54
N HIS A 72 -8.69 -3.69 -2.92
CA HIS A 72 -8.19 -3.00 -1.73
C HIS A 72 -8.10 -3.93 -0.51
N ALA A 73 -9.08 -4.81 -0.30
CA ALA A 73 -9.00 -5.82 0.75
C ALA A 73 -7.77 -6.75 0.55
N THR A 74 -7.53 -7.19 -0.69
CA THR A 74 -6.40 -8.06 -1.03
C THR A 74 -5.06 -7.36 -0.77
N VAL A 75 -4.92 -6.10 -1.20
CA VAL A 75 -3.72 -5.30 -0.92
C VAL A 75 -3.47 -5.21 0.58
N GLY A 76 -4.50 -4.89 1.38
CA GLY A 76 -4.39 -4.83 2.84
C GLY A 76 -3.96 -6.17 3.47
N ILE A 77 -4.57 -7.28 3.05
CA ILE A 77 -4.25 -8.63 3.56
C ILE A 77 -2.81 -9.01 3.21
N VAL A 78 -2.39 -8.82 1.96
CA VAL A 78 -1.04 -9.15 1.49
C VAL A 78 -0.01 -8.35 2.28
N LEU A 79 -0.24 -7.05 2.51
CA LEU A 79 0.70 -6.20 3.22
C LEU A 79 0.85 -6.60 4.70
N ILE A 80 -0.27 -6.84 5.40
CA ILE A 80 -0.25 -7.29 6.80
C ILE A 80 0.44 -8.65 6.91
N THR A 81 0.13 -9.57 6.01
CA THR A 81 0.70 -10.93 6.02
C THR A 81 2.20 -10.88 5.75
N THR A 82 2.63 -10.12 4.74
CA THR A 82 4.05 -9.94 4.40
C THR A 82 4.81 -9.30 5.56
N MET A 83 4.21 -8.36 6.28
CA MET A 83 4.82 -7.77 7.48
C MET A 83 4.94 -8.75 8.65
N LYS A 84 3.90 -9.55 8.93
CA LYS A 84 3.96 -10.58 9.97
C LYS A 84 5.08 -11.58 9.68
N VAL A 85 5.24 -11.95 8.41
CA VAL A 85 6.35 -12.79 7.94
C VAL A 85 7.70 -12.06 8.11
N ASN A 86 7.81 -10.80 7.69
CA ASN A 86 9.04 -10.00 7.83
C ASN A 86 9.50 -9.90 9.29
N LYS A 87 8.57 -9.58 10.21
CA LYS A 87 8.84 -9.51 11.64
C LYS A 87 9.33 -10.85 12.19
N LYS A 88 8.69 -11.96 11.80
CA LYS A 88 9.11 -13.32 12.18
C LYS A 88 10.54 -13.67 11.73
N PHE A 89 11.02 -13.09 10.63
CA PHE A 89 12.41 -13.25 10.18
C PHE A 89 13.39 -12.33 10.90
N ASN A 90 12.96 -11.13 11.30
CA ASN A 90 13.79 -10.18 12.05
C ASN A 90 13.97 -10.59 13.52
N ASP A 91 12.95 -11.19 14.13
CA ASP A 91 12.97 -11.66 15.54
C ASP A 91 13.72 -13.00 15.73
N LYS A 92 14.14 -13.66 14.64
CA LYS A 92 15.01 -14.84 14.72
C LYS A 92 16.46 -14.39 14.57
N GLU A 93 17.25 -14.46 15.65
CA GLU A 93 18.70 -14.45 15.53
C GLU A 93 19.10 -15.60 14.60
N LEU A 94 19.64 -15.27 13.42
CA LEU A 94 20.22 -16.26 12.53
C LEU A 94 21.38 -16.91 13.28
N PRO A 95 21.42 -18.24 13.46
CA PRO A 95 22.58 -18.90 14.03
C PRO A 95 23.72 -18.71 13.04
N VAL A 96 24.55 -17.69 13.26
CA VAL A 96 25.81 -17.53 12.52
C VAL A 96 26.78 -18.56 13.10
N THR A 97 26.65 -19.80 12.66
CA THR A 97 27.72 -20.78 12.83
C THR A 97 28.82 -20.43 11.83
N VAL A 98 29.68 -19.48 12.21
CA VAL A 98 30.99 -19.35 11.59
C VAL A 98 31.77 -20.61 11.95
N LYS A 99 31.88 -21.55 11.02
CA LYS A 99 32.88 -22.62 11.16
C LYS A 99 34.26 -21.96 11.11
N SER A 100 34.98 -22.00 12.22
CA SER A 100 36.40 -21.69 12.34
C SER A 100 37.24 -22.67 11.54
#